data_AF-A0A1H3YY30-F1
#
_entry.id   AF-A0A1H3YY30-F1
#
_cell.length_a   1.000
_cell.length_b   1.000
_cell.length_c   1.000
_cell.angle_alpha   90.00
_cell.angle_beta   90.00
_cell.angle_gamma   90.00
#
_symmetry.space_group_name_H-M   'P 1'
#
loop_
_entity.id
_entity.type
_entity.pdbx_description
1 polymer ?
#
loop_
_entity_poly.entity_id
_entity_poly.type
_entity_poly.pdbx_seq_one_letter_code
_entity_poly.pdbx_strand_id
1 'polypeptide(L)'
;MKKILLCVPLLALFAAGLIGCSQQRQWNHEQRKAMREALRSYRQMVYLDDLTDAEFVLFTDDVAGQLENSYPVYVEFVEMQGVDDTVDMVVVSTIVDELDADAHNMRHIYPYSALVAQGVLPAGLDHSQQQAFYKCFAGKVNAAYATTEQFFNAILADTTDLSQIRQMESQCANDLFSWVVTEVDITETIPAAPAAAPAQKK
;
A
#
# COMPACT_ATOMS: atom_id res chain seq x y z
N MET A 1 1.32 -18.99 -32.55
CA MET A 1 0.72 -18.04 -33.52
C MET A 1 -0.80 -18.04 -33.36
N LYS A 2 -1.39 -16.97 -32.84
CA LYS A 2 -2.83 -16.73 -32.91
C LYS A 2 -3.05 -15.21 -32.99
N LYS A 3 -3.60 -14.77 -34.12
CA LYS A 3 -3.80 -13.37 -34.51
C LYS A 3 -5.04 -12.85 -33.76
N ILE A 4 -4.89 -11.84 -32.91
CA ILE A 4 -6.02 -11.06 -32.41
C ILE A 4 -6.09 -9.78 -33.24
N LEU A 5 -7.23 -9.64 -33.89
CA LEU A 5 -7.61 -8.60 -34.82
C LEU A 5 -7.62 -7.21 -34.16
N LEU A 6 -6.75 -6.34 -34.67
CA LEU A 6 -6.90 -4.89 -34.74
C LEU A 6 -8.17 -4.51 -35.53
N CYS A 7 -9.04 -3.65 -34.96
CA CYS A 7 -10.09 -2.82 -35.59
C CYS A 7 -10.99 -2.28 -34.46
N VAL A 8 -11.31 -0.99 -34.28
CA VAL A 8 -11.61 0.12 -35.21
C VAL A 8 -11.41 1.46 -34.48
N PRO A 9 -11.07 2.54 -35.21
CA PRO A 9 -10.65 3.84 -34.69
C PRO A 9 -11.82 4.81 -34.53
N LEU A 10 -11.70 5.75 -33.60
CA LEU A 10 -12.50 6.98 -33.59
C LEU A 10 -11.76 8.01 -32.76
N LEU A 11 -11.16 8.98 -33.45
CA LEU A 11 -11.15 10.42 -33.11
C LEU A 11 -10.14 11.09 -34.04
N ALA A 12 -10.62 11.48 -35.21
CA ALA A 12 -9.95 12.44 -36.06
C ALA A 12 -10.92 13.60 -36.32
N LEU A 13 -10.32 14.79 -36.46
CA LEU A 13 -10.88 16.09 -36.84
C LEU A 13 -11.28 17.00 -35.67
N PHE A 14 -10.41 17.98 -35.37
CA PHE A 14 -10.66 19.38 -35.72
C PHE A 14 -9.34 20.15 -35.83
N ALA A 15 -9.08 20.71 -37.02
CA ALA A 15 -8.00 21.66 -37.26
C ALA A 15 -8.58 23.08 -37.35
N ALA A 16 -7.96 24.03 -36.63
CA ALA A 16 -7.67 25.43 -37.00
C ALA A 16 -7.81 26.41 -35.82
N GLY A 17 -6.74 27.16 -35.54
CA GLY A 17 -6.75 28.34 -34.66
C GLY A 17 -5.34 28.89 -34.41
N LEU A 18 -5.01 29.99 -35.09
CA LEU A 18 -3.72 30.70 -35.09
C LEU A 18 -3.38 31.40 -33.76
N ILE A 19 -2.06 31.36 -33.43
CA ILE A 19 -1.20 32.34 -32.74
C ILE A 19 -1.79 33.18 -31.57
N GLY A 20 -1.28 32.89 -30.36
CA GLY A 20 -1.22 33.81 -29.23
C GLY A 20 -0.46 33.16 -28.06
N CYS A 21 0.69 33.69 -27.65
CA CYS A 21 1.37 33.25 -26.43
C CYS A 21 0.49 33.59 -25.22
N SER A 22 -0.04 32.60 -24.48
CA SER A 22 -0.22 32.60 -23.02
C SER A 22 -1.30 31.59 -22.57
N GLN A 23 -0.87 30.39 -22.25
CA GLN A 23 -1.37 29.56 -21.14
C GLN A 23 -0.63 28.23 -21.29
N GLN A 24 -0.03 27.75 -20.21
CA GLN A 24 0.15 26.32 -20.05
C GLN A 24 -1.27 25.75 -20.18
N ARG A 25 -1.61 25.26 -21.38
CA ARG A 25 -2.95 24.72 -21.67
C ARG A 25 -3.05 23.54 -20.74
N GLN A 26 -3.76 23.66 -19.63
CA GLN A 26 -3.91 22.59 -18.65
C GLN A 26 -5.00 21.64 -19.09
N TRP A 27 -4.99 20.43 -18.55
CA TRP A 27 -5.99 19.44 -18.89
C TRP A 27 -7.34 19.94 -18.38
N ASN A 28 -8.40 19.68 -19.14
CA ASN A 28 -9.76 19.91 -18.66
C ASN A 28 -10.26 18.68 -17.88
N HIS A 29 -11.47 18.78 -17.31
CA HIS A 29 -12.04 17.71 -16.50
C HIS A 29 -12.17 16.39 -17.26
N GLU A 30 -12.65 16.43 -18.50
CA GLU A 30 -12.84 15.25 -19.34
C GLU A 30 -11.50 14.61 -19.71
N GLN A 31 -10.47 15.42 -19.97
CA GLN A 31 -9.12 14.93 -20.28
C GLN A 31 -8.48 14.22 -19.08
N ARG A 32 -8.59 14.80 -17.88
CA ARG A 32 -8.13 14.12 -16.64
C ARG A 32 -8.89 12.83 -16.38
N LYS A 33 -10.21 12.84 -16.59
CA LYS A 33 -11.04 11.65 -16.46
C LYS A 33 -10.63 10.57 -17.45
N ALA A 34 -10.40 10.92 -18.71
CA ALA A 34 -9.96 9.99 -19.75
C ALA A 34 -8.60 9.37 -19.41
N MET A 35 -7.64 10.15 -18.90
CA MET A 35 -6.35 9.61 -18.44
C MET A 35 -6.52 8.63 -17.27
N ARG A 36 -7.30 9.00 -16.25
CA ARG A 36 -7.58 8.09 -15.12
C ARG A 36 -8.25 6.79 -15.56
N GLU A 37 -9.17 6.86 -16.52
CA GLU A 37 -9.80 5.67 -17.09
C GLU A 37 -8.80 4.80 -17.84
N ALA A 38 -7.86 5.41 -18.59
CA ALA A 38 -6.77 4.68 -19.23
C ALA A 38 -5.85 3.99 -18.20
N LEU A 39 -5.54 4.66 -17.09
CA LEU A 39 -4.71 4.12 -16.02
C LEU A 39 -5.34 2.92 -15.29
N ARG A 40 -6.66 2.69 -15.41
CA ARG A 40 -7.32 1.52 -14.80
C ARG A 40 -6.79 0.18 -15.31
N SER A 41 -6.25 0.13 -16.52
CA SER A 41 -5.67 -1.10 -17.07
C SER A 41 -4.46 -1.58 -16.26
N TYR A 42 -3.74 -0.67 -15.60
CA TYR A 42 -2.57 -0.97 -14.76
C TYR A 42 -2.93 -1.63 -13.44
N ARG A 43 -4.22 -1.64 -13.04
CA ARG A 43 -4.67 -2.28 -11.79
C ARG A 43 -4.25 -3.75 -11.70
N GLN A 44 -4.09 -4.44 -12.82
CA GLN A 44 -3.70 -5.85 -12.87
C GLN A 44 -2.21 -6.09 -12.53
N MET A 45 -1.40 -5.04 -12.37
CA MET A 45 -0.02 -5.19 -11.91
C MET A 45 0.01 -5.58 -10.44
N VAL A 46 0.90 -6.51 -10.06
CA VAL A 46 0.95 -7.10 -8.70
C VAL A 46 0.95 -6.05 -7.59
N TYR A 47 1.71 -4.97 -7.73
CA TYR A 47 1.76 -3.88 -6.75
C TYR A 47 0.42 -3.12 -6.64
N LEU A 48 -0.23 -2.87 -7.77
CA LEU A 48 -1.44 -2.06 -7.86
C LEU A 48 -2.73 -2.86 -7.58
N ASP A 49 -2.72 -4.17 -7.84
CA ASP A 49 -3.84 -5.08 -7.56
C ASP A 49 -4.11 -5.17 -6.05
N ASP A 50 -3.05 -5.06 -5.26
CA ASP A 50 -3.08 -5.08 -3.82
C ASP A 50 -3.63 -3.78 -3.19
N LEU A 51 -3.70 -2.68 -3.93
CA LEU A 51 -4.27 -1.41 -3.45
C LEU A 51 -5.80 -1.50 -3.35
N THR A 52 -6.40 -0.79 -2.40
CA THR A 52 -7.86 -0.52 -2.45
C THR A 52 -8.24 0.28 -3.67
N ASP A 53 -9.54 0.31 -3.97
CA ASP A 53 -10.08 1.27 -4.93
C ASP A 53 -9.77 2.73 -4.55
N ALA A 54 -9.73 3.08 -3.27
CA ALA A 54 -9.40 4.44 -2.83
C ALA A 54 -7.90 4.76 -3.00
N GLU A 55 -7.02 3.84 -2.62
CA GLU A 55 -5.57 3.96 -2.79
C GLU A 55 -5.18 3.95 -4.26
N PHE A 56 -5.80 3.09 -5.06
CA PHE A 56 -5.61 3.07 -6.50
C PHE A 56 -6.08 4.37 -7.16
N VAL A 57 -7.19 4.98 -6.70
CA VAL A 57 -7.60 6.31 -7.18
C VAL A 57 -6.54 7.35 -6.87
N LEU A 58 -5.99 7.38 -5.66
CA LEU A 58 -4.91 8.31 -5.29
C LEU A 58 -3.66 8.10 -6.14
N PHE A 59 -3.24 6.85 -6.35
CA PHE A 59 -2.15 6.49 -7.24
C PHE A 59 -2.40 7.02 -8.66
N THR A 60 -3.57 6.75 -9.24
CA THR A 60 -3.90 7.21 -10.59
C THR A 60 -4.05 8.74 -10.70
N ASP A 61 -4.47 9.41 -9.63
CA ASP A 61 -4.51 10.87 -9.58
C ASP A 61 -3.11 11.47 -9.54
N ASP A 62 -2.16 10.86 -8.81
CA ASP A 62 -0.78 11.29 -8.77
C ASP A 62 -0.08 11.11 -10.12
N VAL A 63 -0.18 9.91 -10.72
CA VAL A 63 0.33 9.63 -12.07
C VAL A 63 -0.26 10.62 -13.09
N ALA A 64 -1.57 10.86 -13.07
CA ALA A 64 -2.21 11.82 -13.97
C ALA A 64 -1.72 13.25 -13.72
N GLY A 65 -1.49 13.64 -12.46
CA GLY A 65 -0.92 14.94 -12.10
C GLY A 65 0.51 15.12 -12.60
N GLN A 66 1.37 14.11 -12.46
CA GLN A 66 2.73 14.13 -12.97
C GLN A 66 2.78 14.23 -14.50
N LEU A 67 1.90 13.48 -15.19
CA LEU A 67 1.75 13.56 -16.64
C LEU A 67 1.25 14.93 -17.09
N GLU A 68 0.25 15.50 -16.42
CA GLU A 68 -0.27 16.85 -16.73
C GLU A 68 0.80 17.93 -16.49
N ASN A 69 1.60 17.80 -15.43
CA ASN A 69 2.67 18.75 -15.12
C ASN A 69 3.78 18.71 -16.19
N SER A 70 4.16 17.51 -16.60
CA SER A 70 5.21 17.26 -17.60
C SER A 70 4.75 17.59 -19.02
N TYR A 71 3.48 17.29 -19.33
CA TYR A 71 2.86 17.41 -20.64
C TYR A 71 1.52 18.15 -20.53
N PRO A 72 1.56 19.49 -20.36
CA PRO A 72 0.37 20.26 -20.10
C PRO A 72 -0.62 20.20 -21.25
N VAL A 73 -0.18 20.18 -22.51
CA VAL A 73 -1.10 20.15 -23.65
C VAL A 73 -1.55 18.71 -23.92
N TYR A 74 -2.70 18.29 -23.35
CA TYR A 74 -3.22 16.92 -23.46
C TYR A 74 -3.25 16.37 -24.89
N VAL A 75 -3.71 17.16 -25.87
CA VAL A 75 -3.83 16.71 -27.27
C VAL A 75 -2.47 16.41 -27.89
N GLU A 76 -1.46 17.23 -27.59
CA GLU A 76 -0.09 17.01 -28.06
C GLU A 76 0.51 15.78 -27.37
N PHE A 77 0.21 15.58 -26.08
CA PHE A 77 0.64 14.42 -25.31
C PHE A 77 0.11 13.10 -25.88
N VAL A 78 -1.21 12.99 -26.11
CA VAL A 78 -1.81 11.73 -26.58
C VAL A 78 -1.50 11.39 -28.04
N GLU A 79 -1.07 12.38 -28.83
CA GLU A 79 -0.66 12.18 -30.22
C GLU A 79 0.84 11.81 -30.35
N MET A 80 1.60 11.80 -29.25
CA MET A 80 3.01 11.40 -29.29
C MET A 80 3.16 9.91 -29.67
N GLN A 81 4.12 9.62 -30.54
CA GLN A 81 4.41 8.25 -31.01
C GLN A 81 4.84 7.29 -29.87
N GLY A 82 5.29 7.82 -28.73
CA GLY A 82 5.69 7.07 -27.54
C GLY A 82 4.88 7.41 -26.30
N VAL A 83 3.61 7.82 -26.45
CA VAL A 83 2.73 8.15 -25.32
C VAL A 83 2.60 6.97 -24.35
N ASP A 84 2.40 5.75 -24.86
CA ASP A 84 2.25 4.55 -24.03
C ASP A 84 3.52 4.28 -23.21
N ASP A 85 4.71 4.31 -23.84
CA ASP A 85 6.00 4.17 -23.16
C ASP A 85 6.24 5.26 -22.10
N THR A 86 5.74 6.47 -22.36
CA THR A 86 5.84 7.60 -21.41
C THR A 86 4.92 7.39 -20.21
N VAL A 87 3.68 6.94 -20.43
CA VAL A 87 2.75 6.60 -19.35
C VAL A 87 3.29 5.42 -18.53
N ASP A 88 3.79 4.38 -19.18
CA ASP A 88 4.43 3.23 -18.52
C ASP A 88 5.60 3.68 -17.63
N MET A 89 6.47 4.55 -18.15
CA MET A 89 7.59 5.08 -17.40
C MET A 89 7.14 5.86 -16.17
N VAL A 90 6.12 6.72 -16.27
CA VAL A 90 5.62 7.49 -15.12
C VAL A 90 4.89 6.59 -14.12
N VAL A 91 4.13 5.59 -14.56
CA VAL A 91 3.51 4.60 -13.66
C VAL A 91 4.60 3.84 -12.89
N VAL A 92 5.62 3.32 -13.58
CA VAL A 92 6.72 2.60 -12.94
C VAL A 92 7.54 3.53 -12.03
N SER A 93 7.80 4.78 -12.45
CA SER A 93 8.50 5.77 -11.62
C SER A 93 7.68 6.09 -10.38
N THR A 94 6.37 6.29 -10.49
CA THR A 94 5.51 6.59 -9.35
C THR A 94 5.47 5.41 -8.38
N ILE A 95 5.41 4.17 -8.89
CA ILE A 95 5.59 2.98 -8.04
C ILE A 95 6.96 3.06 -7.35
N VAL A 96 8.06 3.26 -8.07
CA VAL A 96 9.41 3.33 -7.49
C VAL A 96 9.55 4.48 -6.49
N ASP A 97 8.96 5.64 -6.75
CA ASP A 97 8.96 6.81 -5.88
C ASP A 97 8.11 6.55 -4.62
N GLU A 98 6.96 5.87 -4.74
CA GLU A 98 6.17 5.38 -3.60
C GLU A 98 6.93 4.31 -2.80
N LEU A 99 7.75 3.48 -3.45
CA LEU A 99 8.62 2.49 -2.81
C LEU A 99 9.81 3.14 -2.08
N ASP A 100 10.41 4.20 -2.64
CA ASP A 100 11.61 4.88 -2.13
C ASP A 100 11.29 5.97 -1.09
N ALA A 101 10.12 6.62 -1.20
CA ALA A 101 9.72 7.70 -0.31
C ALA A 101 9.15 7.22 1.03
N ASP A 102 8.80 5.94 1.19
CA ASP A 102 8.02 5.51 2.36
C ASP A 102 8.44 4.19 3.02
N ALA A 103 8.77 4.28 4.32
CA ALA A 103 8.77 3.11 5.18
C ALA A 103 7.36 2.47 5.30
N HIS A 104 6.28 3.12 4.84
CA HIS A 104 4.88 2.64 4.84
C HIS A 104 4.56 1.44 3.94
N ASN A 105 5.51 0.81 3.27
CA ASN A 105 5.31 -0.57 2.81
C ASN A 105 5.31 -1.60 3.97
N MET A 106 4.95 -1.16 5.18
CA MET A 106 4.74 -1.95 6.38
C MET A 106 3.82 -3.15 6.16
N ARG A 107 2.86 -3.11 5.23
CA ARG A 107 2.09 -4.31 4.86
C ARG A 107 2.97 -5.44 4.30
N HIS A 108 4.08 -5.12 3.64
CA HIS A 108 4.99 -6.12 3.06
C HIS A 108 6.00 -6.65 4.09
N ILE A 109 6.40 -5.83 5.06
CA ILE A 109 7.30 -6.24 6.15
C ILE A 109 6.50 -6.93 7.27
N TYR A 110 5.30 -6.43 7.55
CA TYR A 110 4.35 -6.90 8.55
C TYR A 110 3.00 -7.19 7.90
N PRO A 111 2.88 -8.32 7.16
CA PRO A 111 1.63 -8.69 6.51
C PRO A 111 0.53 -8.95 7.53
N TYR A 112 -0.69 -8.53 7.21
CA TYR A 112 -1.85 -8.60 8.10
C TYR A 112 -2.06 -10.01 8.67
N SER A 113 -1.93 -11.04 7.84
CA SER A 113 -2.05 -12.44 8.27
C SER A 113 -1.01 -12.83 9.33
N ALA A 114 0.21 -12.30 9.26
CA ALA A 114 1.24 -12.53 10.26
C ALA A 114 0.94 -11.77 11.56
N LEU A 115 0.46 -10.53 11.47
CA LEU A 115 0.04 -9.74 12.63
C LEU A 115 -1.14 -10.39 13.37
N VAL A 116 -2.07 -11.02 12.65
CA VAL A 116 -3.15 -11.82 13.24
C VAL A 116 -2.61 -13.07 13.92
N ALA A 117 -1.73 -13.82 13.25
CA ALA A 117 -1.13 -15.03 13.83
C ALA A 117 -0.30 -14.73 15.09
N GLN A 118 0.25 -13.53 15.18
CA GLN A 118 1.02 -13.04 16.32
C GLN A 118 0.15 -12.39 17.42
N GLY A 119 -1.16 -12.31 17.22
CA GLY A 119 -2.09 -11.72 18.19
C GLY A 119 -2.04 -10.18 18.29
N VAL A 120 -1.34 -9.51 17.37
CA VAL A 120 -1.25 -8.04 17.32
C VAL A 120 -2.54 -7.43 16.78
N LEU A 121 -3.15 -8.07 15.78
CA LEU A 121 -4.40 -7.64 15.18
C LEU A 121 -5.48 -8.74 15.24
N PRO A 122 -6.77 -8.38 15.37
CA PRO A 122 -7.85 -9.33 15.26
C PRO A 122 -8.04 -9.78 13.81
N ALA A 123 -8.51 -11.01 13.62
CA ALA A 123 -8.95 -11.51 12.31
C ALA A 123 -10.24 -10.82 11.86
N GLY A 124 -10.44 -10.70 10.55
CA GLY A 124 -11.67 -10.18 9.97
C GLY A 124 -11.83 -8.66 10.00
N LEU A 125 -10.73 -7.91 10.19
CA LEU A 125 -10.74 -6.46 10.01
C LEU A 125 -11.09 -6.13 8.56
N ASP A 126 -12.00 -5.18 8.38
CA ASP A 126 -12.28 -4.64 7.07
C ASP A 126 -11.10 -3.80 6.56
N HIS A 127 -11.15 -3.45 5.27
CA HIS A 127 -10.03 -2.75 4.65
C HIS A 127 -9.77 -1.36 5.27
N SER A 128 -10.82 -0.66 5.70
CA SER A 128 -10.68 0.66 6.30
C SER A 128 -9.97 0.59 7.65
N GLN A 129 -10.26 -0.47 8.42
CA GLN A 129 -9.63 -0.75 9.70
C GLN A 129 -8.16 -1.15 9.55
N GLN A 130 -7.83 -2.00 8.58
CA GLN A 130 -6.45 -2.37 8.27
C GLN A 130 -5.64 -1.15 7.83
N GLN A 131 -6.20 -0.31 6.95
CA GLN A 131 -5.55 0.90 6.47
C GLN A 131 -5.27 1.89 7.61
N ALA A 132 -6.23 2.08 8.52
CA ALA A 132 -6.07 2.98 9.65
C ALA A 132 -4.95 2.51 10.61
N PHE A 133 -4.80 1.20 10.81
CA PHE A 133 -3.66 0.62 11.53
C PHE A 133 -2.34 0.92 10.84
N TYR A 134 -2.20 0.61 9.55
CA TYR A 134 -0.93 0.80 8.84
C TYR A 134 -0.52 2.27 8.76
N LYS A 135 -1.48 3.19 8.60
CA LYS A 135 -1.24 4.63 8.64
C LYS A 135 -0.75 5.09 10.02
N CYS A 136 -1.34 4.59 11.10
CA CYS A 136 -0.85 4.89 12.44
C CYS A 136 0.57 4.35 12.63
N PHE A 137 0.79 3.09 12.27
CA PHE A 137 2.02 2.37 12.53
C PHE A 137 3.20 3.03 11.83
N ALA A 138 3.03 3.30 10.55
CA ALA A 138 4.12 3.84 9.78
C ALA A 138 4.33 5.35 10.02
N GLY A 139 3.29 6.08 10.47
CA GLY A 139 3.45 7.41 11.08
C GLY A 139 4.37 7.39 12.31
N LYS A 140 4.26 6.36 13.18
CA LYS A 140 5.16 6.19 14.33
C LYS A 140 6.58 5.79 13.90
N VAL A 141 6.73 4.91 12.90
CA VAL A 141 8.03 4.52 12.33
C VAL A 141 8.76 5.73 11.77
N ASN A 142 8.11 6.56 10.96
CA ASN A 142 8.69 7.77 10.37
C ASN A 142 9.05 8.83 11.43
N ALA A 143 8.35 8.85 12.57
CA ALA A 143 8.70 9.72 13.70
C ALA A 143 9.89 9.16 14.51
N ALA A 144 10.03 7.84 14.59
CA ALA A 144 11.06 7.17 15.39
C ALA A 144 12.39 7.03 14.65
N TYR A 145 12.37 6.89 13.32
CA TYR A 145 13.55 6.66 12.49
C TYR A 145 13.66 7.75 11.42
N ALA A 146 14.81 8.45 11.41
CA ALA A 146 15.03 9.56 10.49
C ALA A 146 15.41 9.10 9.08
N THR A 147 15.88 7.85 8.94
CA THR A 147 16.23 7.25 7.65
C THR A 147 15.78 5.79 7.58
N THR A 148 15.54 5.32 6.36
CA THR A 148 15.19 3.93 6.04
C THR A 148 16.26 2.94 6.55
N GLU A 149 17.54 3.32 6.47
CA GLU A 149 18.64 2.50 6.99
C GLU A 149 18.56 2.33 8.52
N GLN A 150 18.22 3.39 9.26
CA GLN A 150 18.02 3.29 10.72
C GLN A 150 16.86 2.35 11.06
N PHE A 151 15.78 2.41 10.29
CA PHE A 151 14.64 1.54 10.46
C PHE A 151 14.97 0.07 10.17
N PHE A 152 15.64 -0.24 9.06
CA PHE A 152 16.05 -1.61 8.74
C PHE A 152 17.06 -2.18 9.74
N ASN A 153 18.02 -1.38 10.19
CA ASN A 153 18.96 -1.78 11.24
C ASN A 153 18.22 -2.07 12.55
N ALA A 154 17.17 -1.31 12.87
CA ALA A 154 16.31 -1.59 14.01
C ALA A 154 15.58 -2.93 13.84
N ILE A 155 14.93 -3.19 12.70
CA ILE A 155 14.27 -4.48 12.41
C ILE A 155 15.23 -5.66 12.59
N LEU A 156 16.45 -5.57 12.06
CA LEU A 156 17.44 -6.65 12.14
C LEU A 156 17.96 -6.87 13.56
N ALA A 157 18.02 -5.83 14.37
CA ALA A 157 18.40 -5.91 15.78
C ALA A 157 17.26 -6.41 16.68
N ASP A 158 16.03 -6.40 16.16
CA ASP A 158 14.81 -6.60 16.94
C ASP A 158 14.48 -8.08 17.16
N THR A 159 15.11 -8.66 18.18
CA THR A 159 15.08 -10.10 18.46
C THR A 159 14.33 -10.48 19.73
N THR A 160 13.61 -9.54 20.38
CA THR A 160 13.02 -9.77 21.71
C THR A 160 11.63 -9.13 21.89
N ASP A 161 10.88 -9.59 22.89
CA ASP A 161 9.54 -9.12 23.27
C ASP A 161 9.47 -7.61 23.65
N LEU A 162 10.62 -6.94 23.81
CA LEU A 162 10.73 -5.50 24.12
C LEU A 162 11.01 -4.62 22.89
N SER A 163 10.77 -5.18 21.71
CA SER A 163 10.78 -4.52 20.42
C SER A 163 10.07 -3.15 20.45
N GLN A 164 10.83 -2.09 20.15
CA GLN A 164 10.25 -0.75 19.95
C GLN A 164 9.22 -0.77 18.80
N ILE A 165 9.44 -1.62 17.80
CA ILE A 165 8.53 -1.80 16.67
C ILE A 165 7.21 -2.45 17.12
N ARG A 166 7.26 -3.52 17.93
CA ARG A 166 6.08 -4.16 18.53
C ARG A 166 5.29 -3.23 19.44
N GLN A 167 5.98 -2.34 20.15
CA GLN A 167 5.29 -1.31 20.94
C GLN A 167 4.52 -0.34 20.05
N MET A 168 5.10 0.08 18.91
CA MET A 168 4.40 0.95 17.96
C MET A 168 3.20 0.23 17.33
N GLU A 169 3.34 -1.03 16.93
CA GLU A 169 2.23 -1.86 16.44
C GLU A 169 1.12 -1.97 17.49
N SER A 170 1.47 -2.34 18.73
CA SER A 170 0.52 -2.55 19.82
C SER A 170 -0.20 -1.25 20.21
N GLN A 171 0.50 -0.12 20.24
CA GLN A 171 -0.12 1.18 20.49
C GLN A 171 -1.15 1.51 19.40
N CYS A 172 -0.79 1.33 18.14
CA CYS A 172 -1.73 1.55 17.04
C CYS A 172 -2.92 0.60 17.11
N ALA A 173 -2.72 -0.68 17.37
CA ALA A 173 -3.81 -1.64 17.54
C ALA A 173 -4.73 -1.26 18.72
N ASN A 174 -4.18 -0.88 19.87
CA ASN A 174 -4.95 -0.51 21.05
C ASN A 174 -5.74 0.79 20.87
N ASP A 175 -5.13 1.81 20.25
CA ASP A 175 -5.78 3.11 19.99
C ASP A 175 -6.96 2.96 19.01
N LEU A 176 -6.84 2.05 18.03
CA LEU A 176 -7.84 1.82 16.99
C LEU A 176 -8.94 0.85 17.41
N PHE A 177 -8.61 -0.18 18.18
CA PHE A 177 -9.53 -1.30 18.44
C PHE A 177 -9.91 -1.44 19.92
N SER A 178 -9.41 -0.56 20.81
CA SER A 178 -9.73 -0.52 22.25
C SER A 178 -9.79 -1.91 22.90
N TRP A 179 -8.69 -2.66 22.80
CA TRP A 179 -8.62 -4.00 23.36
C TRP A 179 -8.30 -3.98 24.87
N VAL A 180 -9.06 -4.77 25.63
CA VAL A 180 -8.63 -5.31 26.93
C VAL A 180 -7.90 -6.62 26.60
N VAL A 181 -6.59 -6.68 26.85
CA VAL A 181 -5.83 -7.93 26.78
C VAL A 181 -6.43 -8.89 27.81
N THR A 182 -7.21 -9.86 27.36
CA THR A 182 -7.44 -11.05 28.18
C THR A 182 -6.15 -11.84 28.12
N GLU A 183 -5.25 -11.61 29.07
CA GLU A 183 -4.19 -12.56 29.36
C GLU A 183 -4.90 -13.90 29.59
N VAL A 184 -4.71 -14.84 28.66
CA VAL A 184 -5.07 -16.23 28.89
C VAL A 184 -4.06 -16.70 29.91
N ASP A 185 -4.39 -16.54 31.19
CA ASP A 185 -3.65 -17.12 32.29
C ASP A 185 -3.66 -18.64 32.06
N ILE A 186 -2.55 -19.16 31.54
CA ILE A 186 -2.33 -20.59 31.42
C ILE A 186 -2.16 -21.06 32.85
N THR A 187 -3.26 -21.38 33.53
CA THR A 187 -3.20 -22.14 34.77
C THR A 187 -2.60 -23.50 34.43
N GLU A 188 -1.30 -23.63 34.69
CA GLU A 188 -0.56 -24.88 34.65
C GLU A 188 -1.28 -25.86 35.58
N THR A 189 -2.10 -26.73 35.00
CA THR A 189 -2.78 -27.77 35.77
C THR A 189 -1.75 -28.86 36.01
N ILE A 190 -0.95 -28.70 37.07
CA ILE A 190 -0.06 -29.75 37.57
C ILE A 190 -0.96 -30.96 37.88
N PRO A 191 -0.80 -32.10 37.19
CA PRO A 191 -1.52 -33.31 37.54
C PRO A 191 -1.08 -33.72 38.95
N ALA A 192 -2.05 -33.88 39.86
CA ALA A 192 -1.78 -34.37 41.19
C ALA A 192 -1.00 -35.69 41.12
N ALA A 193 0.17 -35.72 41.77
CA ALA A 193 0.97 -36.92 41.90
C ALA A 193 0.12 -38.06 42.49
N PRO A 194 0.17 -39.28 41.94
CA PRO A 194 -0.56 -40.41 42.51
C PRO A 194 -0.03 -40.70 43.91
N ALA A 195 -0.94 -40.70 44.88
CA ALA A 195 -0.64 -41.05 46.27
C ALA A 195 -0.01 -42.45 46.35
N ALA A 196 1.15 -42.53 47.00
CA ALA A 196 1.84 -43.79 47.26
C ALA A 196 0.94 -44.74 48.06
N ALA A 197 0.71 -45.94 47.52
CA ALA A 197 0.01 -47.01 48.21
C ALA A 197 0.85 -47.50 49.41
N PRO A 198 0.23 -47.79 50.58
CA PRO A 198 0.95 -48.27 51.74
C PRO A 198 1.43 -49.71 51.52
N ALA A 199 2.70 -49.94 51.87
CA ALA A 199 3.36 -51.23 51.86
C ALA A 199 2.59 -52.26 52.73
N GLN A 200 2.11 -53.34 52.12
CA GLN A 200 1.64 -54.51 52.87
C GLN A 200 2.83 -55.37 53.26
N LYS A 201 3.17 -55.35 54.55
CA LYS A 201 3.94 -56.39 55.23
C LYS A 201 2.97 -57.50 55.69
N LYS A 202 2.98 -58.65 55.02
CA LYS A 202 3.12 -59.98 55.64
C LYS A 202 3.15 -61.08 54.60
#